data_AF-A0A8H7YD59-F1
#
_entry.id   AF-A0A8H7YD59-F1
#
_cell.length_a   1.000
_cell.length_b   1.000
_cell.length_c   1.000
_cell.angle_alpha   90.00
_cell.angle_beta   90.00
_cell.angle_gamma   90.00
#
_symmetry.space_group_name_H-M   'P 1'
#
loop_
_entity.id
_entity.type
_entity.pdbx_description
1 polymer ?
#
loop_
_entity_poly.entity_id
_entity_poly.type
_entity_poly.pdbx_seq_one_letter_code
_entity_poly.pdbx_strand_id
1 'polypeptide(L)'
;MTSAPHHNNPQQSIKRSTSCSTIPSNSHPNSRYPRTGRPVFRCNHILQQKKINTKRMAEAAAVYPPLEARPLKNTICLFDVDKTLTPARGTVAPEMLQLLSQLRHKCAIGFVGGSNLPKQQEQLGSATVDVTTLFDFCFAENGLTAYRLGKPMASNSFIQWLGEEKYQNLVDYCLRYISSVKLPKKRGTFVEYRNGMVNISPVGRSASTEERDEFEAYDKIHNIRKTLVESLRKEFADYGLTFSIGGQISFDVFPTGWDKTYCLQHVEAEKNISGVEYTTIHFFGDKCFEGGNDYEIYVDPRTIGHEVTDPDDTMKQLREIFGL
;
A
#
# COMPACT_ATOMS: atom_id res chain seq x y z
N MET A 1 71.45 -21.94 6.97
CA MET A 1 72.60 -21.27 6.33
C MET A 1 72.10 -20.76 4.97
N THR A 2 71.77 -19.47 4.89
CA THR A 2 72.59 -18.38 4.27
C THR A 2 72.55 -18.42 2.74
N SER A 3 72.30 -17.33 2.01
CA SER A 3 72.15 -15.92 2.40
C SER A 3 71.58 -15.08 1.24
N ALA A 4 70.91 -13.96 1.54
CA ALA A 4 70.71 -12.86 0.59
C ALA A 4 72.01 -12.02 0.43
N PRO A 5 72.10 -11.01 -0.47
CA PRO A 5 71.56 -9.68 -0.12
C PRO A 5 70.99 -8.81 -1.26
N HIS A 6 70.33 -7.74 -0.81
CA HIS A 6 70.03 -6.38 -1.36
C HIS A 6 70.69 -5.92 -2.69
N HIS A 7 70.16 -4.97 -3.48
CA HIS A 7 69.35 -3.75 -3.23
C HIS A 7 68.33 -3.51 -4.40
N ASN A 8 67.38 -2.55 -4.42
CA ASN A 8 67.06 -1.41 -3.53
C ASN A 8 65.55 -1.07 -3.50
N ASN A 9 65.19 0.12 -3.00
CA ASN A 9 63.85 0.77 -2.96
C ASN A 9 64.08 2.33 -3.05
N PRO A 10 63.10 3.29 -2.95
CA PRO A 10 61.64 3.18 -2.82
C PRO A 10 60.75 4.24 -3.55
N GLN A 11 59.43 3.99 -3.50
CA GLN A 11 58.31 4.95 -3.32
C GLN A 11 58.03 6.10 -4.32
N GLN A 12 56.77 6.13 -4.80
CA GLN A 12 55.96 7.35 -4.79
C GLN A 12 54.70 7.13 -3.93
N SER A 13 54.30 8.16 -3.19
CA SER A 13 53.27 8.08 -2.15
C SER A 13 52.19 9.15 -2.29
N ILE A 14 50.99 8.80 -1.86
CA ILE A 14 49.81 9.67 -1.67
C ILE A 14 50.18 10.97 -0.94
N LYS A 15 49.68 12.12 -1.41
CA LYS A 15 49.52 13.33 -0.57
C LYS A 15 48.19 14.04 -0.83
N ARG A 16 47.48 14.30 0.28
CA ARG A 16 46.41 15.30 0.39
C ARG A 16 47.05 16.70 0.44
N SER A 17 46.31 17.74 0.05
CA SER A 17 46.70 19.13 0.23
C SER A 17 45.62 19.95 0.95
N THR A 18 45.93 20.44 2.15
CA THR A 18 45.12 21.38 2.93
C THR A 18 46.02 22.43 3.58
N SER A 19 45.90 23.69 3.17
CA SER A 19 46.43 24.91 3.81
C SER A 19 45.95 26.11 2.96
N CYS A 20 45.32 27.18 3.43
CA CYS A 20 45.37 27.91 4.70
C CYS A 20 46.68 28.70 4.91
N SER A 21 46.62 30.01 4.65
CA SER A 21 47.68 31.02 4.81
C SER A 21 46.98 32.37 5.08
N THR A 22 46.88 32.82 6.33
CA THR A 22 47.84 33.62 7.14
C THR A 22 47.52 35.12 7.17
N ILE A 23 47.69 35.70 8.36
CA ILE A 23 47.34 37.07 8.77
C ILE A 23 48.62 37.94 8.72
N PRO A 24 48.51 39.28 8.68
CA PRO A 24 49.23 40.06 9.72
C PRO A 24 48.38 41.15 10.41
N SER A 25 48.96 41.71 11.47
CA SER A 25 48.30 42.20 12.68
C SER A 25 48.16 43.72 12.85
N ASN A 26 47.20 44.11 13.70
CA ASN A 26 47.20 45.23 14.67
C ASN A 26 47.22 46.70 14.22
N SER A 27 46.15 47.42 14.56
CA SER A 27 46.24 48.62 15.41
C SER A 27 44.91 48.93 16.16
N HIS A 28 45.04 49.58 17.31
CA HIS A 28 44.00 50.02 18.29
C HIS A 28 44.57 51.29 19.00
N PRO A 29 43.81 52.12 19.74
CA PRO A 29 42.45 51.92 20.27
C PRO A 29 41.47 53.14 20.23
N ASN A 30 40.24 52.91 20.75
CA ASN A 30 39.34 53.83 21.49
C ASN A 30 38.82 55.17 20.90
N SER A 31 37.47 55.30 20.80
CA SER A 31 36.69 56.36 21.49
C SER A 31 35.14 56.26 21.32
N ARG A 32 34.43 56.08 22.45
CA ARG A 32 33.08 56.59 22.82
C ARG A 32 31.78 56.17 22.06
N TYR A 33 30.79 55.79 22.89
CA TYR A 33 29.33 55.61 22.67
C TYR A 33 28.60 56.95 22.36
N PRO A 34 27.37 56.99 21.76
CA PRO A 34 26.15 56.40 22.37
C PRO A 34 25.03 55.80 21.48
N ARG A 35 24.16 55.06 22.19
CA ARG A 35 22.81 54.49 21.91
C ARG A 35 22.01 54.96 20.67
N THR A 36 21.30 54.02 20.00
CA THR A 36 19.81 53.96 19.94
C THR A 36 19.28 52.78 19.08
N GLY A 37 18.05 52.30 19.37
CA GLY A 37 17.14 51.67 18.39
C GLY A 37 17.32 50.18 17.98
N ARG A 38 16.53 49.26 18.57
CA ARG A 38 16.18 47.96 17.95
C ARG A 38 14.74 48.01 17.40
N PRO A 39 14.45 47.63 16.14
CA PRO A 39 13.08 47.58 15.63
C PRO A 39 12.36 46.26 15.96
N VAL A 40 11.50 46.28 16.97
CA VAL A 40 10.58 45.15 17.31
C VAL A 40 9.33 45.20 16.41
N PHE A 41 9.51 45.05 15.10
CA PHE A 41 8.38 45.08 14.14
C PHE A 41 8.29 43.88 13.18
N ARG A 42 9.33 43.03 13.09
CA ARG A 42 9.30 41.86 12.18
C ARG A 42 8.65 40.60 12.75
N CYS A 43 8.45 40.49 14.07
CA CYS A 43 7.91 39.28 14.69
C CYS A 43 6.37 39.21 14.61
N ASN A 44 5.67 40.32 14.85
CA ASN A 44 4.20 40.34 14.81
C ASN A 44 3.62 40.05 13.41
N HIS A 45 4.28 40.48 12.33
CA HIS A 45 3.77 40.22 10.99
C HIS A 45 3.86 38.73 10.62
N ILE A 46 4.93 38.04 11.03
CA ILE A 46 5.10 36.59 10.86
C ILE A 46 4.11 35.81 11.74
N LEU A 47 3.89 36.25 12.99
CA LEU A 47 2.90 35.63 13.88
C LEU A 47 1.46 35.84 13.38
N GLN A 48 1.13 37.00 12.81
CA GLN A 48 -0.17 37.21 12.17
C GLN A 48 -0.30 36.45 10.85
N GLN A 49 0.72 36.41 9.99
CA GLN A 49 0.68 35.57 8.78
C GLN A 49 0.56 34.07 9.12
N LYS A 50 1.26 33.60 10.16
CA LYS A 50 1.04 32.25 10.70
C LYS A 50 -0.40 32.08 11.17
N LYS A 51 -0.92 32.95 12.05
CA LYS A 51 -2.32 32.85 12.51
C LYS A 51 -3.35 32.93 11.38
N ILE A 52 -3.14 33.77 10.38
CA ILE A 52 -4.02 33.90 9.20
C ILE A 52 -3.92 32.66 8.31
N ASN A 53 -2.74 32.07 8.13
CA ASN A 53 -2.58 30.80 7.43
C ASN A 53 -3.18 29.63 8.22
N THR A 54 -2.99 29.56 9.54
CA THR A 54 -3.66 28.55 10.38
C THR A 54 -5.18 28.74 10.35
N LYS A 55 -5.67 29.98 10.33
CA LYS A 55 -7.10 30.27 10.20
C LYS A 55 -7.63 29.94 8.79
N ARG A 56 -6.88 30.19 7.71
CA ARG A 56 -7.22 29.74 6.35
C ARG A 56 -7.15 28.22 6.19
N MET A 57 -6.23 27.54 6.87
CA MET A 57 -6.17 26.08 6.92
C MET A 57 -7.30 25.49 7.79
N ALA A 58 -7.81 26.24 8.77
CA ALA A 58 -8.99 25.91 9.56
C ALA A 58 -10.32 26.30 8.86
N GLU A 59 -10.33 27.31 8.00
CA GLU A 59 -11.45 27.66 7.12
C GLU A 59 -11.50 26.73 5.89
N ALA A 60 -10.37 26.11 5.54
CA ALA A 60 -10.28 24.94 4.68
C ALA A 60 -10.44 23.60 5.44
N ALA A 61 -10.82 23.62 6.72
CA ALA A 61 -11.08 22.39 7.48
C ALA A 61 -12.42 21.77 7.04
N ALA A 62 -12.29 20.93 6.00
CA ALA A 62 -13.18 19.86 5.59
C ALA A 62 -14.63 20.24 5.22
N VAL A 63 -14.96 19.95 3.95
CA VAL A 63 -16.33 19.86 3.42
C VAL A 63 -17.19 18.87 4.24
N TYR A 64 -16.55 17.89 4.89
CA TYR A 64 -17.18 16.85 5.70
C TYR A 64 -16.86 17.04 7.20
N PRO A 65 -17.75 16.67 8.13
CA PRO A 65 -17.44 16.68 9.55
C PRO A 65 -16.21 15.81 9.88
N PRO A 66 -15.38 16.20 10.88
CA PRO A 66 -14.37 15.32 11.47
C PRO A 66 -14.96 13.96 11.88
N LEU A 67 -14.15 12.90 11.87
CA LEU A 67 -14.61 11.52 12.09
C LEU A 67 -15.38 11.38 13.41
N GLU A 68 -14.83 11.96 14.47
CA GLU A 68 -15.40 12.03 15.81
C GLU A 68 -16.69 12.86 15.90
N ALA A 69 -16.92 13.77 14.95
CA ALA A 69 -18.08 14.67 14.91
C ALA A 69 -19.27 14.11 14.12
N ARG A 70 -19.10 13.07 13.30
CA ARG A 70 -20.17 12.51 12.45
C ARG A 70 -21.33 11.92 13.27
N PRO A 71 -22.58 11.98 12.76
CA PRO A 71 -23.76 11.61 13.55
C PRO A 71 -23.87 10.10 13.80
N LEU A 72 -23.50 9.24 12.84
CA LEU A 72 -23.40 7.80 13.04
C LEU A 72 -22.06 7.48 13.69
N LYS A 73 -22.04 7.50 15.02
CA LYS A 73 -20.85 7.20 15.83
C LYS A 73 -20.35 5.78 15.59
N ASN A 74 -19.04 5.58 15.77
CA ASN A 74 -18.39 4.27 15.74
C ASN A 74 -18.65 3.45 14.45
N THR A 75 -19.07 4.11 13.37
CA THR A 75 -19.55 3.48 12.12
C THR A 75 -18.65 3.83 10.94
N ILE A 76 -18.25 2.82 10.17
CA ILE A 76 -17.54 2.95 8.90
C ILE A 76 -18.18 2.05 7.85
N CYS A 77 -18.22 2.51 6.59
CA CYS A 77 -18.52 1.67 5.43
C CYS A 77 -17.26 1.46 4.59
N LEU A 78 -16.89 0.21 4.39
CA LEU A 78 -15.83 -0.23 3.51
C LEU A 78 -16.43 -0.83 2.24
N PHE A 79 -15.85 -0.51 1.09
CA PHE A 79 -16.32 -0.98 -0.21
C PHE A 79 -15.20 -1.66 -0.98
N ASP A 80 -15.45 -2.82 -1.59
CA ASP A 80 -14.74 -3.20 -2.81
C ASP A 80 -14.95 -2.15 -3.94
N VAL A 81 -14.20 -2.23 -5.03
CA VAL A 81 -14.27 -1.25 -6.13
C VAL A 81 -14.80 -1.83 -7.45
N ASP A 82 -14.30 -2.97 -7.91
CA ASP A 82 -14.61 -3.53 -9.24
C ASP A 82 -15.89 -4.36 -9.18
N LYS A 83 -16.97 -3.88 -9.81
CA LYS A 83 -18.38 -4.34 -9.68
C LYS A 83 -19.11 -3.91 -8.41
N THR A 84 -18.42 -3.39 -7.40
CA THR A 84 -19.06 -2.88 -6.18
C THR A 84 -19.32 -1.37 -6.26
N LEU A 85 -18.29 -0.56 -6.54
CA LEU A 85 -18.46 0.89 -6.74
C LEU A 85 -18.50 1.29 -8.22
N THR A 86 -17.90 0.49 -9.10
CA THR A 86 -17.79 0.76 -10.53
C THR A 86 -18.23 -0.46 -11.35
N PRO A 87 -18.74 -0.30 -12.58
CA PRO A 87 -18.88 -1.44 -13.49
C PRO A 87 -17.51 -2.13 -13.69
N ALA A 88 -17.48 -3.42 -14.02
CA ALA A 88 -16.23 -4.17 -14.13
C ALA A 88 -15.18 -3.47 -15.03
N ARG A 89 -14.06 -3.02 -14.44
CA ARG A 89 -12.98 -2.22 -15.07
C ARG A 89 -13.42 -0.87 -15.65
N GLY A 90 -14.58 -0.36 -15.25
CA GLY A 90 -15.13 0.93 -15.64
C GLY A 90 -14.79 2.05 -14.65
N THR A 91 -15.27 3.26 -14.98
CA THR A 91 -15.24 4.43 -14.10
C THR A 91 -16.54 4.51 -13.29
N VAL A 92 -16.45 5.06 -12.08
CA VAL A 92 -17.58 5.30 -11.16
C VAL A 92 -18.65 6.22 -11.78
N ALA A 93 -19.92 5.90 -11.51
CA ALA A 93 -21.03 6.76 -11.90
C ALA A 93 -21.08 8.03 -11.04
N PRO A 94 -21.47 9.21 -11.60
CA PRO A 94 -21.65 10.43 -10.81
C PRO A 94 -22.66 10.28 -9.66
N GLU A 95 -23.70 9.46 -9.83
CA GLU A 95 -24.68 9.16 -8.77
C GLU A 95 -24.04 8.44 -7.58
N MET A 96 -23.20 7.44 -7.83
CA MET A 96 -22.45 6.72 -6.78
C MET A 96 -21.53 7.68 -6.01
N LEU A 97 -20.81 8.58 -6.70
CA LEU A 97 -19.99 9.61 -6.03
C LEU A 97 -20.83 10.56 -5.17
N GLN A 98 -22.01 10.96 -5.65
CA GLN A 98 -22.94 11.79 -4.88
C GLN A 98 -23.46 11.05 -3.64
N LEU A 99 -23.83 9.78 -3.77
CA LEU A 99 -24.32 8.94 -2.68
C LEU A 99 -23.23 8.71 -1.61
N LEU A 100 -22.00 8.40 -2.03
CA LEU A 100 -20.84 8.29 -1.15
C LEU A 100 -20.55 9.61 -0.42
N SER A 101 -20.65 10.75 -1.11
CA SER A 101 -20.51 12.07 -0.48
C SER A 101 -21.57 12.31 0.61
N GLN A 102 -22.84 11.98 0.35
CA GLN A 102 -23.93 12.06 1.32
C GLN A 102 -23.70 11.11 2.52
N LEU A 103 -23.28 9.87 2.27
CA LEU A 103 -22.94 8.89 3.30
C LEU A 103 -21.78 9.37 4.17
N ARG A 104 -20.77 10.02 3.58
CA ARG A 104 -19.61 10.58 4.28
C ARG A 104 -19.95 11.70 5.26
N HIS A 105 -21.06 12.41 5.07
CA HIS A 105 -21.59 13.31 6.09
C HIS A 105 -22.19 12.57 7.30
N LYS A 106 -22.57 11.29 7.16
CA LYS A 106 -23.22 10.47 8.20
C LYS A 106 -22.25 9.59 8.98
N CYS A 107 -21.36 8.84 8.32
CA CYS A 107 -20.38 7.91 8.91
C CYS A 107 -19.00 8.04 8.23
N ALA A 108 -18.00 7.29 8.68
CA ALA A 108 -16.74 7.15 7.94
C ALA A 108 -16.96 6.31 6.66
N ILE A 109 -16.21 6.60 5.59
CA ILE A 109 -16.19 5.75 4.38
C ILE A 109 -14.76 5.42 3.93
N GLY A 110 -14.57 4.24 3.35
CA GLY A 110 -13.33 3.87 2.69
C GLY A 110 -13.50 2.80 1.64
N PHE A 111 -12.52 2.65 0.74
CA PHE A 111 -12.48 1.52 -0.20
C PHE A 111 -11.34 0.56 0.16
N VAL A 112 -11.49 -0.71 -0.21
CA VAL A 112 -10.46 -1.75 -0.12
C VAL A 112 -10.45 -2.61 -1.40
N GLY A 113 -9.33 -2.57 -2.13
CA GLY A 113 -9.16 -3.32 -3.37
C GLY A 113 -7.75 -3.87 -3.55
N GLY A 114 -7.63 -5.00 -4.23
CA GLY A 114 -6.33 -5.65 -4.49
C GLY A 114 -5.45 -4.89 -5.50
N SER A 115 -6.04 -4.01 -6.31
CA SER A 115 -5.33 -3.17 -7.27
C SER A 115 -4.55 -2.01 -6.59
N ASN A 116 -3.49 -1.56 -7.25
CA ASN A 116 -2.67 -0.42 -6.81
C ASN A 116 -3.42 0.93 -6.90
N LEU A 117 -2.93 1.95 -6.17
CA LEU A 117 -3.58 3.26 -6.11
C LEU A 117 -3.80 3.93 -7.49
N PRO A 118 -2.87 3.87 -8.48
CA PRO A 118 -3.13 4.38 -9.82
C PRO A 118 -4.36 3.78 -10.50
N LYS A 119 -4.64 2.49 -10.31
CA LYS A 119 -5.87 1.87 -10.84
C LYS A 119 -7.11 2.40 -10.12
N GLN A 120 -7.05 2.59 -8.81
CA GLN A 120 -8.14 3.19 -8.03
C GLN A 120 -8.39 4.65 -8.44
N GLN A 121 -7.34 5.40 -8.77
CA GLN A 121 -7.44 6.76 -9.30
C GLN A 121 -8.14 6.81 -10.67
N GLU A 122 -7.89 5.83 -11.54
CA GLU A 122 -8.56 5.69 -12.86
C GLU A 122 -10.06 5.38 -12.72
N GLN A 123 -10.43 4.57 -11.72
CA GLN A 123 -11.80 4.09 -11.54
C GLN A 123 -12.68 5.04 -10.72
N LEU A 124 -12.16 5.60 -9.63
CA LEU A 124 -12.91 6.39 -8.64
C LEU A 124 -12.60 7.89 -8.69
N GLY A 125 -11.40 8.26 -9.15
CA GLY A 125 -10.93 9.64 -9.20
C GLY A 125 -11.12 10.30 -10.57
N SER A 126 -10.41 11.40 -10.81
CA SER A 126 -10.33 12.05 -12.12
C SER A 126 -8.97 12.73 -12.33
N ALA A 127 -8.72 13.32 -13.49
CA ALA A 127 -7.50 14.11 -13.73
C ALA A 127 -7.38 15.37 -12.83
N THR A 128 -8.48 15.81 -12.20
CA THR A 128 -8.54 17.00 -11.34
C THR A 128 -8.90 16.71 -9.89
N VAL A 129 -9.30 15.47 -9.57
CA VAL A 129 -9.72 15.04 -8.23
C VAL A 129 -8.98 13.77 -7.84
N ASP A 130 -8.11 13.88 -6.83
CA ASP A 130 -7.39 12.75 -6.25
C ASP A 130 -8.35 11.86 -5.44
N VAL A 131 -8.35 10.56 -5.71
CA VAL A 131 -9.21 9.55 -5.07
C VAL A 131 -9.07 9.57 -3.54
N THR A 132 -7.88 9.90 -3.02
CA THR A 132 -7.61 10.00 -1.58
C THR A 132 -8.32 11.17 -0.90
N THR A 133 -8.92 12.08 -1.67
CA THR A 133 -9.78 13.15 -1.17
C THR A 133 -11.26 12.76 -1.12
N LEU A 134 -11.68 11.73 -1.84
CA LEU A 134 -13.08 11.28 -1.93
C LEU A 134 -13.51 10.43 -0.73
N PHE A 135 -12.59 9.67 -0.15
CA PHE A 135 -12.82 8.77 0.99
C PHE A 135 -12.05 9.23 2.24
N ASP A 136 -12.41 8.68 3.40
CA ASP A 136 -11.63 8.88 4.63
C ASP A 136 -10.48 7.90 4.74
N PHE A 137 -10.70 6.66 4.28
CA PHE A 137 -9.69 5.62 4.22
C PHE A 137 -9.58 5.07 2.79
N CYS A 138 -8.36 4.88 2.31
CA CYS A 138 -8.11 4.34 0.97
C CYS A 138 -7.13 3.18 1.10
N PHE A 139 -7.59 1.96 0.83
CA PHE A 139 -6.81 0.74 0.99
C PHE A 139 -6.55 0.09 -0.37
N ALA A 140 -5.47 0.54 -1.02
CA ALA A 140 -4.94 -0.13 -2.21
C ALA A 140 -4.07 -1.34 -1.80
N GLU A 141 -3.98 -2.34 -2.67
CA GLU A 141 -3.27 -3.59 -2.39
C GLU A 141 -3.72 -4.22 -1.06
N ASN A 142 -5.04 -4.37 -0.89
CA ASN A 142 -5.69 -4.86 0.34
C ASN A 142 -5.40 -4.04 1.63
N GLY A 143 -4.82 -2.84 1.50
CA GLY A 143 -4.45 -1.99 2.62
C GLY A 143 -2.95 -1.99 2.97
N LEU A 144 -2.10 -2.64 2.17
CA LEU A 144 -0.66 -2.45 2.26
C LEU A 144 -0.24 -1.03 1.88
N THR A 145 -0.93 -0.46 0.89
CA THR A 145 -0.86 0.95 0.51
C THR A 145 -2.10 1.65 1.05
N ALA A 146 -1.99 2.22 2.26
CA ALA A 146 -3.10 2.83 3.00
C ALA A 146 -2.99 4.35 3.10
N TYR A 147 -4.11 5.06 2.98
CA TYR A 147 -4.23 6.49 3.25
C TYR A 147 -5.37 6.77 4.23
N ARG A 148 -5.19 7.78 5.08
CA ARG A 148 -6.17 8.34 6.00
C ARG A 148 -6.30 9.85 5.75
N LEU A 149 -7.49 10.31 5.38
CA LEU A 149 -7.82 11.72 5.11
C LEU A 149 -6.78 12.39 4.17
N GLY A 150 -6.52 11.76 3.02
CA GLY A 150 -5.54 12.22 2.02
C GLY A 150 -4.06 12.06 2.41
N LYS A 151 -3.74 11.50 3.59
CA LYS A 151 -2.35 11.32 4.05
C LYS A 151 -1.96 9.83 4.03
N PRO A 152 -0.77 9.46 3.52
CA PRO A 152 -0.31 8.08 3.58
C PRO A 152 -0.14 7.63 5.04
N MET A 153 -0.55 6.40 5.31
CA MET A 153 -0.29 5.69 6.57
C MET A 153 1.04 4.91 6.45
N ALA A 154 1.46 4.27 7.54
CA ALA A 154 2.60 3.35 7.48
C ALA A 154 2.26 2.17 6.58
N SER A 155 2.97 2.03 5.46
CA SER A 155 2.89 0.86 4.60
C SER A 155 3.74 -0.28 5.15
N ASN A 156 3.38 -1.50 4.75
CA ASN A 156 4.22 -2.68 4.93
C ASN A 156 4.51 -3.28 3.55
N SER A 157 5.48 -4.18 3.47
CA SER A 157 5.85 -4.89 2.24
C SER A 157 6.22 -6.33 2.54
N PHE A 158 6.06 -7.20 1.55
CA PHE A 158 6.33 -8.63 1.70
C PHE A 158 7.75 -8.90 2.21
N ILE A 159 8.73 -8.17 1.69
CA ILE A 159 10.13 -8.28 2.11
C ILE A 159 10.39 -7.73 3.52
N GLN A 160 9.67 -6.68 3.94
CA GLN A 160 9.76 -6.14 5.31
C GLN A 160 9.12 -7.06 6.34
N TRP A 161 8.06 -7.78 5.97
CA TRP A 161 7.40 -8.75 6.84
C TRP A 161 8.15 -10.09 6.93
N LEU A 162 8.56 -10.65 5.77
CA LEU A 162 9.20 -11.97 5.71
C LEU A 162 10.70 -11.93 6.05
N GLY A 163 11.39 -10.84 5.69
CA GLY A 163 12.84 -10.70 5.77
C GLY A 163 13.58 -11.32 4.59
N GLU A 164 14.73 -10.73 4.23
CA GLU A 164 15.57 -11.11 3.08
C GLU A 164 15.99 -12.58 3.08
N GLU A 165 16.43 -13.12 4.23
CA GLU A 165 16.90 -14.50 4.35
C GLU A 165 15.79 -15.52 4.01
N LYS A 166 14.62 -15.36 4.63
CA LYS A 166 13.45 -16.20 4.36
C LYS A 166 12.94 -16.02 2.92
N TYR A 167 12.95 -14.79 2.41
CA TYR A 167 12.58 -14.52 1.02
C TYR A 167 13.52 -15.21 0.01
N GLN A 168 14.84 -15.14 0.21
CA GLN A 168 15.82 -15.81 -0.64
C GLN A 168 15.64 -17.33 -0.60
N ASN A 169 15.42 -17.93 0.57
CA ASN A 169 15.12 -19.36 0.71
C ASN A 169 13.88 -19.78 -0.11
N LEU A 170 12.80 -19.00 -0.04
CA LEU A 170 11.56 -19.22 -0.80
C LEU A 170 11.80 -19.14 -2.32
N VAL A 171 12.49 -18.10 -2.79
CA VAL A 171 12.80 -17.89 -4.21
C VAL A 171 13.73 -18.97 -4.75
N ASP A 172 14.80 -19.30 -4.03
CA ASP A 172 15.73 -20.36 -4.40
C ASP A 172 15.04 -21.72 -4.52
N TYR A 173 14.14 -22.05 -3.59
CA TYR A 173 13.35 -23.27 -3.67
C TYR A 173 12.47 -23.29 -4.92
N CYS A 174 11.75 -22.19 -5.20
CA CYS A 174 10.94 -22.05 -6.40
C CYS A 174 11.77 -22.20 -7.68
N LEU A 175 12.95 -21.58 -7.76
CA LEU A 175 13.84 -21.65 -8.92
C LEU A 175 14.47 -23.05 -9.08
N ARG A 176 14.84 -23.74 -7.99
CA ARG A 176 15.31 -25.14 -8.02
C ARG A 176 14.21 -26.11 -8.50
N TYR A 177 12.98 -25.93 -8.04
CA TYR A 177 11.84 -26.72 -8.53
C TYR A 177 11.55 -26.42 -10.01
N ILE A 178 11.46 -25.14 -10.37
CA ILE A 178 11.15 -24.72 -11.75
C ILE A 178 12.26 -25.12 -12.73
N SER A 179 13.53 -25.18 -12.32
CA SER A 179 14.60 -25.67 -13.20
C SER A 179 14.50 -27.19 -13.44
N SER A 180 14.21 -27.98 -12.40
CA SER A 180 14.14 -29.45 -12.46
C SER A 180 12.87 -30.00 -13.13
N VAL A 181 11.71 -29.38 -12.94
CA VAL A 181 10.44 -29.86 -13.54
C VAL A 181 10.49 -29.82 -15.07
N LYS A 182 10.02 -30.89 -15.72
CA LYS A 182 9.86 -30.94 -17.19
C LYS A 182 8.50 -30.35 -17.58
N LEU A 183 8.53 -29.42 -18.53
CA LEU A 183 7.36 -28.77 -19.12
C LEU A 183 7.53 -28.75 -20.65
N PRO A 184 6.43 -28.73 -21.45
CA PRO A 184 6.52 -28.58 -22.90
C PRO A 184 7.26 -27.31 -23.32
N LYS A 185 7.04 -26.22 -22.57
CA LYS A 185 7.62 -24.89 -22.79
C LYS A 185 8.04 -24.26 -21.46
N LYS A 186 9.10 -23.45 -21.51
CA LYS A 186 9.50 -22.49 -20.47
C LYS A 186 9.81 -21.16 -21.15
N ARG A 187 9.51 -20.04 -20.49
CA ARG A 187 9.63 -18.68 -21.02
C ARG A 187 10.48 -17.84 -20.06
N GLY A 188 9.94 -16.74 -19.53
CA GLY A 188 10.61 -15.83 -18.61
C GLY A 188 9.63 -15.31 -17.56
N THR A 189 10.17 -14.60 -16.55
CA THR A 189 9.39 -14.11 -15.39
C THR A 189 8.70 -15.26 -14.64
N PHE A 190 9.51 -16.19 -14.13
CA PHE A 190 9.07 -17.32 -13.30
C PHE A 190 8.68 -16.91 -11.87
N VAL A 191 9.28 -15.82 -11.39
CA VAL A 191 9.06 -15.20 -10.08
C VAL A 191 8.86 -13.71 -10.35
N GLU A 192 7.70 -13.17 -9.97
CA GLU A 192 7.38 -11.74 -10.07
C GLU A 192 7.12 -11.21 -8.66
N TYR A 193 8.07 -10.45 -8.13
CA TYR A 193 7.91 -9.75 -6.85
C TYR A 193 6.94 -8.58 -7.01
N ARG A 194 6.02 -8.43 -6.05
CA ARG A 194 5.12 -7.28 -5.89
C ARG A 194 5.19 -6.82 -4.43
N ASN A 195 4.71 -5.61 -4.12
CA ASN A 195 4.81 -5.08 -2.76
C ASN A 195 4.13 -5.98 -1.71
N GLY A 196 2.99 -6.60 -2.04
CA GLY A 196 2.25 -7.48 -1.14
C GLY A 196 2.46 -8.98 -1.27
N MET A 197 3.12 -9.44 -2.34
CA MET A 197 3.08 -10.86 -2.72
C MET A 197 4.16 -11.21 -3.74
N VAL A 198 4.32 -12.50 -4.00
CA VAL A 198 5.14 -13.03 -5.09
C VAL A 198 4.26 -13.89 -5.99
N ASN A 199 4.18 -13.57 -7.29
CA ASN A 199 3.51 -14.45 -8.25
C ASN A 199 4.54 -15.45 -8.81
N ILE A 200 4.25 -16.75 -8.69
CA ILE A 200 5.13 -17.83 -9.16
C ILE A 200 4.48 -18.51 -10.36
N SER A 201 5.20 -18.60 -11.48
CA SER A 201 4.73 -19.23 -12.72
C SER A 201 5.76 -20.25 -13.23
N PRO A 202 5.43 -21.56 -13.26
CA PRO A 202 6.35 -22.58 -13.75
C PRO A 202 6.71 -22.46 -15.24
N VAL A 203 5.75 -22.04 -16.09
CA VAL A 203 6.00 -21.73 -17.51
C VAL A 203 6.64 -20.35 -17.70
N GLY A 204 6.36 -19.41 -16.79
CA GLY A 204 6.82 -18.03 -16.82
C GLY A 204 5.78 -17.08 -17.43
N ARG A 205 5.61 -15.89 -16.82
CA ARG A 205 4.61 -14.89 -17.23
C ARG A 205 4.83 -14.32 -18.63
N SER A 206 6.03 -14.44 -19.20
CA SER A 206 6.32 -14.06 -20.59
C SER A 206 5.74 -15.01 -21.65
N ALA A 207 4.98 -16.04 -21.26
CA ALA A 207 4.25 -16.91 -22.19
C ALA A 207 3.15 -16.17 -22.96
N SER A 208 2.99 -16.48 -24.25
CA SER A 208 1.88 -15.97 -25.09
C SER A 208 0.53 -16.52 -24.64
N THR A 209 -0.58 -16.01 -25.19
CA THR A 209 -1.93 -16.51 -24.89
C THR A 209 -2.06 -18.00 -25.17
N GLU A 210 -1.62 -18.43 -26.35
CA GLU A 210 -1.68 -19.83 -26.81
C GLU A 210 -0.83 -20.75 -25.91
N GLU A 211 0.30 -20.24 -25.41
CA GLU A 211 1.19 -20.96 -24.49
C GLU A 211 0.64 -21.02 -23.05
N ARG A 212 -0.19 -20.05 -22.66
CA ARG A 212 -0.94 -20.06 -21.40
C ARG A 212 -2.06 -21.08 -21.44
N ASP A 213 -2.80 -21.14 -22.55
CA ASP A 213 -3.86 -22.13 -22.77
C ASP A 213 -3.28 -23.56 -22.79
N GLU A 214 -2.16 -23.77 -23.50
CA GLU A 214 -1.43 -25.05 -23.51
C GLU A 214 -0.94 -25.44 -22.11
N PHE A 215 -0.34 -24.51 -21.37
CA PHE A 215 0.12 -24.79 -20.00
C PHE A 215 -1.05 -25.07 -19.07
N GLU A 216 -2.18 -24.38 -19.18
CA GLU A 216 -3.37 -24.63 -18.34
C GLU A 216 -3.93 -26.03 -18.59
N ALA A 217 -4.04 -26.46 -19.85
CA ALA A 217 -4.45 -27.82 -20.20
C ALA A 217 -3.46 -28.86 -19.68
N TYR A 218 -2.14 -28.60 -19.79
CA TYR A 218 -1.09 -29.47 -19.26
C TYR A 218 -1.13 -29.56 -17.73
N ASP A 219 -1.28 -28.43 -17.03
CA ASP A 219 -1.32 -28.34 -15.57
C ASP A 219 -2.55 -29.03 -14.98
N LYS A 220 -3.71 -28.99 -15.66
CA LYS A 220 -4.92 -29.75 -15.25
C LYS A 220 -4.70 -31.27 -15.25
N ILE A 221 -3.84 -31.78 -16.14
CA ILE A 221 -3.50 -33.20 -16.24
C ILE A 221 -2.36 -33.56 -15.27
N HIS A 222 -1.29 -32.77 -15.27
CA HIS A 222 -0.03 -33.08 -14.60
C HIS A 222 0.13 -32.43 -13.22
N ASN A 223 -0.81 -31.60 -12.77
CA ASN A 223 -0.87 -30.99 -11.44
C ASN A 223 0.42 -30.23 -11.04
N ILE A 224 1.04 -29.51 -11.98
CA ILE A 224 2.36 -28.87 -11.80
C ILE A 224 2.32 -27.83 -10.68
N ARG A 225 1.37 -26.89 -10.74
CA ARG A 225 1.20 -25.83 -9.73
C ARG A 225 0.77 -26.40 -8.39
N LYS A 226 -0.18 -27.35 -8.39
CA LYS A 226 -0.67 -28.01 -7.17
C LYS A 226 0.47 -28.73 -6.43
N THR A 227 1.26 -29.53 -7.15
CA THR A 227 2.41 -30.26 -6.59
C THR A 227 3.45 -29.30 -6.00
N LEU A 228 3.75 -28.19 -6.70
CA LEU A 228 4.66 -27.16 -6.18
C LEU A 228 4.11 -26.49 -4.92
N VAL A 229 2.83 -26.08 -4.91
CA VAL A 229 2.18 -25.47 -3.74
C VAL A 229 2.15 -26.42 -2.54
N GLU A 230 1.86 -27.70 -2.74
CA GLU A 230 1.91 -28.70 -1.67
C GLU A 230 3.33 -28.93 -1.13
N SER A 231 4.35 -28.83 -1.99
CA SER A 231 5.76 -28.90 -1.60
C SER A 231 6.17 -27.66 -0.79
N LEU A 232 5.81 -26.46 -1.25
CA LEU A 232 6.09 -25.19 -0.57
C LEU A 232 5.41 -25.10 0.80
N ARG A 233 4.15 -25.57 0.92
CA ARG A 233 3.42 -25.63 2.20
C ARG A 233 4.07 -26.55 3.23
N LYS A 234 4.81 -27.59 2.79
CA LYS A 234 5.55 -28.50 3.66
C LYS A 234 6.91 -27.92 4.05
N GLU A 235 7.65 -27.37 3.09
CA GLU A 235 8.98 -26.77 3.31
C GLU A 235 8.91 -25.54 4.23
N PHE A 236 7.95 -24.66 3.98
CA PHE A 236 7.86 -23.33 4.61
C PHE A 236 6.67 -23.23 5.58
N ALA A 237 6.36 -24.32 6.29
CA ALA A 237 5.22 -24.40 7.21
C ALA A 237 5.30 -23.35 8.36
N ASP A 238 6.50 -22.96 8.78
CA ASP A 238 6.73 -21.92 9.81
C ASP A 238 6.74 -20.48 9.24
N TYR A 239 6.64 -20.29 7.93
CA TYR A 239 6.71 -18.95 7.31
C TYR A 239 5.38 -18.22 7.33
N GLY A 240 4.27 -18.86 7.75
CA GLY A 240 2.95 -18.21 7.83
C GLY A 240 2.38 -17.78 6.48
N LEU A 241 2.78 -18.43 5.38
CA LEU A 241 2.40 -18.08 4.01
C LEU A 241 1.12 -18.78 3.55
N THR A 242 0.28 -18.02 2.86
CA THR A 242 -0.85 -18.51 2.06
C THR A 242 -0.44 -18.61 0.58
N PHE A 243 -0.95 -19.65 -0.09
CA PHE A 243 -0.66 -19.98 -1.48
C PHE A 243 -1.98 -20.14 -2.23
N SER A 244 -2.25 -19.26 -3.20
CA SER A 244 -3.49 -19.23 -3.98
C SER A 244 -3.24 -19.50 -5.46
N ILE A 245 -3.77 -20.62 -5.99
CA ILE A 245 -3.64 -20.96 -7.40
C ILE A 245 -4.72 -20.21 -8.19
N GLY A 246 -4.31 -19.29 -9.05
CA GLY A 246 -5.21 -18.39 -9.79
C GLY A 246 -4.88 -18.31 -11.27
N GLY A 247 -5.93 -18.20 -12.10
CA GLY A 247 -5.80 -18.11 -13.56
C GLY A 247 -5.08 -19.31 -14.19
N GLN A 248 -4.44 -19.07 -15.33
CA GLN A 248 -3.96 -20.13 -16.22
C GLN A 248 -2.57 -20.68 -15.86
N ILE A 249 -1.64 -19.81 -15.46
CA ILE A 249 -0.18 -20.11 -15.46
C ILE A 249 0.57 -19.94 -14.14
N SER A 250 -0.07 -19.42 -13.10
CA SER A 250 0.63 -19.05 -11.87
C SER A 250 -0.19 -19.28 -10.61
N PHE A 251 0.43 -18.97 -9.47
CA PHE A 251 -0.16 -18.88 -8.15
C PHE A 251 0.51 -17.74 -7.38
N ASP A 252 -0.22 -17.11 -6.48
CA ASP A 252 0.29 -16.05 -5.61
C ASP A 252 0.73 -16.63 -4.26
N VAL A 253 1.82 -16.08 -3.73
CA VAL A 253 2.37 -16.37 -2.40
C VAL A 253 2.39 -15.08 -1.60
N PHE A 254 1.71 -15.08 -0.46
CA PHE A 254 1.57 -13.90 0.39
C PHE A 254 1.43 -14.32 1.86
N PRO A 255 1.63 -13.42 2.84
CA PRO A 255 1.44 -13.72 4.25
C PRO A 255 -0.03 -14.00 4.54
N THR A 256 -0.30 -14.95 5.43
CA THR A 256 -1.68 -15.29 5.80
C THR A 256 -2.36 -14.08 6.46
N GLY A 257 -3.57 -13.74 6.03
CA GLY A 257 -4.26 -12.50 6.43
C GLY A 257 -3.90 -11.26 5.61
N TRP A 258 -3.21 -11.40 4.46
CA TRP A 258 -2.99 -10.31 3.48
C TRP A 258 -4.02 -10.31 2.33
N ASP A 259 -5.14 -11.01 2.53
CA ASP A 259 -6.43 -10.70 1.91
C ASP A 259 -6.99 -9.35 2.42
N LYS A 260 -8.24 -9.03 2.10
CA LYS A 260 -8.85 -7.73 2.44
C LYS A 260 -8.98 -7.47 3.94
N THR A 261 -9.01 -8.50 4.80
CA THR A 261 -9.03 -8.33 6.26
C THR A 261 -7.81 -7.57 6.78
N TYR A 262 -6.70 -7.54 6.03
CA TYR A 262 -5.51 -6.75 6.35
C TYR A 262 -5.84 -5.28 6.62
N CYS A 263 -6.78 -4.67 5.88
CA CYS A 263 -7.10 -3.26 6.05
C CYS A 263 -7.75 -2.92 7.40
N LEU A 264 -8.37 -3.90 8.07
CA LEU A 264 -9.08 -3.71 9.33
C LEU A 264 -8.14 -3.29 10.47
N GLN A 265 -6.85 -3.65 10.42
CA GLN A 265 -5.86 -3.16 11.40
C GLN A 265 -5.70 -1.63 11.37
N HIS A 266 -5.86 -1.00 10.20
CA HIS A 266 -5.79 0.46 10.06
C HIS A 266 -7.06 1.14 10.58
N VAL A 267 -8.19 0.46 10.46
CA VAL A 267 -9.49 0.89 11.01
C VAL A 267 -9.47 0.80 12.53
N GLU A 268 -8.95 -0.30 13.10
CA GLU A 268 -8.73 -0.47 14.54
C GLU A 268 -7.73 0.56 15.11
N ALA A 269 -6.66 0.87 14.37
CA ALA A 269 -5.66 1.86 14.76
C ALA A 269 -6.23 3.29 14.93
N GLU A 270 -7.37 3.61 14.32
CA GLU A 270 -8.03 4.92 14.44
C GLU A 270 -8.31 5.32 15.89
N LYS A 271 -8.60 4.34 16.76
CA LYS A 271 -8.81 4.53 18.20
C LYS A 271 -7.62 5.22 18.87
N ASN A 272 -6.40 4.97 18.38
CA ASN A 272 -5.16 5.57 18.89
C ASN A 272 -4.82 6.92 18.23
N ILE A 273 -5.60 7.36 17.23
CA ILE A 273 -5.36 8.58 16.45
C ILE A 273 -6.39 9.67 16.77
N SER A 274 -7.70 9.36 16.69
CA SER A 274 -8.79 10.31 17.00
C SER A 274 -9.62 9.92 18.23
N GLY A 275 -9.45 8.70 18.75
CA GLY A 275 -10.33 8.13 19.77
C GLY A 275 -11.60 7.48 19.22
N VAL A 276 -11.83 7.51 17.90
CA VAL A 276 -12.94 6.78 17.27
C VAL A 276 -12.60 5.29 17.20
N GLU A 277 -13.40 4.48 17.90
CA GLU A 277 -13.35 3.02 17.84
C GLU A 277 -14.48 2.53 16.93
N TYR A 278 -14.17 1.94 15.77
CA TYR A 278 -15.22 1.45 14.87
C TYR A 278 -15.76 0.10 15.34
N THR A 279 -16.93 0.13 15.98
CA THR A 279 -17.67 -1.08 16.42
C THR A 279 -18.68 -1.56 15.37
N THR A 280 -18.96 -0.74 14.36
CA THR A 280 -19.90 -1.04 13.28
C THR A 280 -19.16 -0.85 11.94
N ILE A 281 -18.61 -1.93 11.41
CA ILE A 281 -17.85 -1.93 10.15
C ILE A 281 -18.70 -2.59 9.08
N HIS A 282 -19.41 -1.81 8.26
CA HIS A 282 -20.08 -2.36 7.09
C HIS A 282 -19.03 -2.67 6.02
N PHE A 283 -19.16 -3.81 5.33
CA PHE A 283 -18.36 -4.14 4.16
C PHE A 283 -19.26 -4.53 2.98
N PHE A 284 -19.04 -3.95 1.80
CA PHE A 284 -19.76 -4.25 0.56
C PHE A 284 -18.81 -4.88 -0.48
N GLY A 285 -19.22 -5.98 -1.14
CA GLY A 285 -18.41 -6.67 -2.16
C GLY A 285 -19.18 -7.59 -3.12
N ASP A 286 -18.62 -7.86 -4.30
CA ASP A 286 -19.25 -8.67 -5.37
C ASP A 286 -18.86 -10.15 -5.36
N LYS A 287 -17.79 -10.52 -4.63
CA LYS A 287 -17.24 -11.89 -4.58
C LYS A 287 -17.17 -12.42 -3.16
N CYS A 288 -18.31 -12.39 -2.49
CA CYS A 288 -18.51 -12.84 -1.10
C CYS A 288 -18.68 -14.37 -0.97
N PHE A 289 -18.59 -15.14 -2.05
CA PHE A 289 -18.58 -16.60 -2.05
C PHE A 289 -17.19 -17.18 -1.73
N GLU A 290 -17.13 -18.41 -1.21
CA GLU A 290 -15.86 -19.08 -0.84
C GLU A 290 -14.87 -19.13 -2.02
N GLY A 291 -13.68 -18.56 -1.83
CA GLY A 291 -12.64 -18.41 -2.87
C GLY A 291 -12.77 -17.15 -3.74
N GLY A 292 -13.80 -16.34 -3.52
CA GLY A 292 -13.88 -14.96 -4.00
C GLY A 292 -13.04 -14.01 -3.13
N ASN A 293 -12.50 -12.94 -3.73
CA ASN A 293 -11.55 -12.04 -3.04
C ASN A 293 -12.17 -11.11 -1.98
N ASP A 294 -13.49 -11.22 -1.74
CA ASP A 294 -14.19 -10.49 -0.69
C ASP A 294 -14.61 -11.42 0.46
N TYR A 295 -14.50 -12.73 0.28
CA TYR A 295 -14.97 -13.74 1.21
C TYR A 295 -14.45 -13.52 2.63
N GLU A 296 -13.14 -13.39 2.79
CA GLU A 296 -12.50 -13.31 4.11
C GLU A 296 -12.95 -12.08 4.91
N ILE A 297 -13.11 -10.92 4.25
CA ILE A 297 -13.58 -9.68 4.91
C ILE A 297 -15.11 -9.64 5.07
N TYR A 298 -15.86 -10.32 4.20
CA TYR A 298 -17.31 -10.46 4.29
C TYR A 298 -17.75 -11.35 5.46
N VAL A 299 -17.01 -12.43 5.75
CA VAL A 299 -17.28 -13.35 6.87
C VAL A 299 -16.53 -13.02 8.16
N ASP A 300 -15.66 -12.01 8.16
CA ASP A 300 -14.90 -11.60 9.35
C ASP A 300 -15.86 -11.14 10.47
N PRO A 301 -15.76 -11.65 11.71
CA PRO A 301 -16.70 -11.30 12.79
C PRO A 301 -16.64 -9.82 13.22
N ARG A 302 -15.68 -9.03 12.73
CA ARG A 302 -15.62 -7.58 12.92
C ARG A 302 -16.53 -6.81 11.95
N THR A 303 -16.99 -7.42 10.85
CA THR A 303 -17.75 -6.75 9.80
C THR A 303 -19.24 -7.13 9.81
N ILE A 304 -20.04 -6.24 9.21
CA ILE A 304 -21.39 -6.50 8.76
C ILE A 304 -21.28 -6.59 7.24
N GLY A 305 -21.21 -7.81 6.72
CA GLY A 305 -21.04 -8.08 5.30
C GLY A 305 -22.32 -7.84 4.49
N HIS A 306 -22.18 -7.21 3.34
CA HIS A 306 -23.21 -6.96 2.34
C HIS A 306 -22.72 -7.48 0.99
N GLU A 307 -23.30 -8.58 0.52
CA GLU A 307 -23.07 -9.07 -0.85
C GLU A 307 -23.90 -8.23 -1.83
N VAL A 308 -23.28 -7.81 -2.93
CA VAL A 308 -23.90 -6.99 -3.99
C VAL A 308 -23.68 -7.65 -5.36
N THR A 309 -24.62 -7.49 -6.30
CA THR A 309 -24.44 -8.02 -7.67
C THR A 309 -23.67 -7.08 -8.59
N ASP A 310 -23.80 -5.78 -8.34
CA ASP A 310 -23.35 -4.67 -9.18
C ASP A 310 -23.43 -3.32 -8.41
N PRO A 311 -22.99 -2.19 -9.00
CA PRO A 311 -23.05 -0.89 -8.34
C PRO A 311 -24.46 -0.36 -8.11
N ASP A 312 -25.47 -0.79 -8.88
CA ASP A 312 -26.85 -0.32 -8.71
C ASP A 312 -27.48 -0.97 -7.47
N ASP A 313 -27.21 -2.26 -7.23
CA ASP A 313 -27.57 -2.92 -5.97
C ASP A 313 -26.80 -2.34 -4.77
N THR A 314 -25.53 -1.98 -4.93
CA THR A 314 -24.78 -1.23 -3.90
C THR A 314 -25.46 0.09 -3.55
N MET A 315 -25.87 0.88 -4.55
CA MET A 315 -26.60 2.13 -4.31
C MET A 315 -27.94 1.87 -3.61
N LYS A 316 -28.70 0.88 -4.07
CA LYS A 316 -29.98 0.50 -3.45
C LYS A 316 -29.81 0.11 -1.97
N GLN A 317 -28.88 -0.79 -1.65
CA GLN A 317 -28.62 -1.22 -0.28
C GLN A 317 -28.17 -0.04 0.60
N LEU A 318 -27.33 0.86 0.09
CA LEU A 318 -26.93 2.08 0.82
C LEU A 318 -28.11 3.01 1.14
N ARG A 319 -29.04 3.19 0.19
CA ARG A 319 -30.26 4.00 0.41
C ARG A 319 -31.17 3.37 1.47
N GLU A 320 -31.34 2.06 1.43
CA GLU A 320 -32.16 1.30 2.39
C GLU A 320 -31.56 1.32 3.81
N ILE A 321 -30.25 1.07 3.95
CA ILE A 321 -29.55 0.99 5.24
C ILE A 321 -29.41 2.37 5.91
N PHE A 322 -29.06 3.41 5.14
CA PHE A 322 -28.68 4.72 5.69
C PHE A 322 -29.70 5.84 5.47
N GLY A 323 -30.81 5.59 4.77
CA GLY A 323 -31.84 6.59 4.47
C GLY A 323 -31.27 7.78 3.68
N LEU A 324 -30.84 7.53 2.44
CA LEU A 324 -30.13 8.47 1.55
C LEU A 324 -30.93 8.80 0.28
#